data_AF-A0A7Y4TTN7-F1
#
_entry.id   AF-A0A7Y4TTN7-F1
#
_cell.length_a   1.000
_cell.length_b   1.000
_cell.length_c   1.000
_cell.angle_alpha   90.00
_cell.angle_beta   90.00
_cell.angle_gamma   90.00
#
_symmetry.space_group_name_H-M   'P 1'
#
loop_
_entity.id
_entity.type
_entity.pdbx_description
1 polymer ?
#
loop_
_entity_poly.entity_id
_entity_poly.type
_entity_poly.pdbx_seq_one_letter_code
_entity_poly.pdbx_strand_id
1 'polypeptide(L)'
;MKKTAFLIFTSFLFVFVFAFSSQAQTDAPPEVVKFLTRQAKAVDAEEYPEARKIVFADMNGDRKNDLVVLYTLEGFGGGNSYGQSIAVFLRKGNRYVLSVDKTVGGKLSRNVELKRISGRTIYLDTMRWSKDDGGCCPSIKGKTRFVFSNGRLREV
;
A
#
# COMPACT_ATOMS: atom_id res chain seq x y z
N MET A 1 -27.56 0.07 -66.42
CA MET A 1 -28.32 -0.91 -65.61
C MET A 1 -27.60 -1.10 -64.29
N LYS A 2 -28.34 -0.95 -63.18
CA LYS A 2 -27.86 -0.86 -61.79
C LYS A 2 -27.33 -2.19 -61.26
N LYS A 3 -26.22 -2.18 -60.51
CA LYS A 3 -25.97 -3.13 -59.40
C LYS A 3 -25.22 -2.40 -58.27
N THR A 4 -25.98 -1.93 -57.29
CA THR A 4 -25.47 -1.32 -56.06
C THR A 4 -25.22 -2.45 -55.08
N ALA A 5 -23.96 -2.70 -54.72
CA ALA A 5 -23.59 -3.69 -53.71
C ALA A 5 -23.81 -3.09 -52.31
N PHE A 6 -24.63 -3.77 -51.52
CA PHE A 6 -24.94 -3.41 -50.14
C PHE A 6 -23.87 -4.02 -49.23
N LEU A 7 -22.98 -3.19 -48.68
CA LEU A 7 -21.99 -3.60 -47.69
C LEU A 7 -22.62 -3.51 -46.30
N ILE A 8 -22.98 -4.65 -45.73
CA ILE A 8 -23.44 -4.76 -44.34
C ILE A 8 -22.19 -4.78 -43.45
N PHE A 9 -21.96 -3.69 -42.72
CA PHE A 9 -20.91 -3.59 -41.71
C PHE A 9 -21.49 -4.08 -40.38
N THR A 10 -21.41 -5.38 -40.10
CA THR A 10 -21.76 -5.94 -38.79
C THR A 10 -20.69 -5.54 -37.77
N SER A 11 -20.99 -4.53 -36.97
CA SER A 11 -20.16 -4.08 -35.87
C SER A 11 -20.12 -5.16 -34.78
N PHE A 12 -18.99 -5.85 -34.65
CA PHE A 12 -18.71 -6.72 -33.51
C PHE A 12 -18.37 -5.85 -32.29
N LEU A 13 -19.34 -5.66 -31.40
CA LEU A 13 -19.13 -5.03 -30.11
C LEU A 13 -18.40 -6.03 -29.20
N PHE A 14 -17.06 -5.96 -29.17
CA PHE A 14 -16.23 -6.75 -28.26
C PHE A 14 -16.38 -6.16 -26.84
N VAL A 15 -17.28 -6.73 -26.03
CA VAL A 15 -17.37 -6.41 -24.61
C VAL A 15 -16.22 -7.11 -23.89
N PHE A 16 -15.12 -6.39 -23.69
CA PHE A 16 -13.98 -6.85 -22.90
C PHE A 16 -14.37 -6.79 -21.41
N VAL A 17 -14.90 -7.90 -20.89
CA VAL A 17 -15.12 -8.06 -19.45
C VAL A 17 -13.75 -8.25 -18.81
N PHE A 18 -13.15 -7.17 -18.30
CA PHE A 18 -11.99 -7.25 -17.43
C PHE A 18 -12.44 -7.84 -16.08
N ALA A 19 -12.30 -9.15 -15.94
CA ALA A 19 -12.33 -9.81 -14.65
C ALA A 19 -11.10 -9.35 -13.85
N PHE A 20 -11.30 -8.47 -12.87
CA PHE A 20 -10.26 -8.14 -11.89
C PHE A 20 -10.09 -9.32 -10.93
N SER A 21 -9.18 -10.23 -11.27
CA SER A 21 -8.75 -11.27 -10.34
C SER A 21 -7.85 -10.65 -9.27
N SER A 22 -8.26 -10.77 -8.00
CA SER A 22 -7.47 -10.36 -6.83
C SER A 22 -6.30 -11.32 -6.62
N GLN A 23 -5.19 -11.11 -7.32
CA GLN A 23 -3.92 -11.71 -6.94
C GLN A 23 -3.27 -10.87 -5.85
N ALA A 24 -2.84 -11.52 -4.76
CA ALA A 24 -1.93 -10.92 -3.78
C ALA A 24 -0.76 -10.28 -4.54
N GLN A 25 -0.36 -9.07 -4.16
CA GLN A 25 0.53 -8.25 -4.96
C GLN A 25 1.97 -8.82 -4.97
N THR A 26 2.21 -9.77 -5.88
CA THR A 26 3.50 -10.42 -6.18
C THR A 26 4.45 -9.52 -6.97
N ASP A 27 4.01 -8.32 -7.37
CA ASP A 27 4.75 -7.40 -8.23
C ASP A 27 5.58 -6.36 -7.46
N ALA A 28 5.84 -6.59 -6.17
CA ALA A 28 6.68 -5.70 -5.38
C ALA A 28 8.11 -5.64 -5.97
N PRO A 29 8.70 -4.46 -6.17
CA PRO A 29 10.07 -4.37 -6.64
C PRO A 29 11.05 -5.13 -5.74
N PRO A 30 12.12 -5.74 -6.28
CA PRO A 30 13.06 -6.56 -5.51
C PRO A 30 13.64 -5.85 -4.28
N GLU A 31 13.82 -4.52 -4.35
CA GLU A 31 14.30 -3.72 -3.23
C GLU A 31 13.30 -3.67 -2.06
N VAL A 32 12.00 -3.66 -2.36
CA VAL A 32 10.93 -3.72 -1.36
C VAL A 32 10.91 -5.11 -0.72
N VAL A 33 10.90 -6.18 -1.52
CA VAL A 33 10.93 -7.56 -1.00
C VAL A 33 12.15 -7.78 -0.10
N LYS A 34 13.34 -7.41 -0.58
CA LYS A 34 14.58 -7.51 0.20
C LYS A 34 14.55 -6.67 1.48
N PHE A 35 13.91 -5.50 1.46
CA PHE A 35 13.72 -4.71 2.67
C PHE A 35 12.80 -5.42 3.67
N LEU A 36 11.63 -5.88 3.23
CA LEU A 36 10.64 -6.52 4.10
C LEU A 36 11.15 -7.81 4.72
N THR A 37 11.83 -8.67 3.96
CA THR A 37 12.48 -9.88 4.49
C THR A 37 13.51 -9.54 5.58
N ARG A 38 14.29 -8.45 5.40
CA ARG A 38 15.25 -8.01 6.42
C ARG A 38 14.57 -7.46 7.66
N GLN A 39 13.50 -6.68 7.50
CA GLN A 39 12.73 -6.15 8.62
C GLN A 39 12.12 -7.27 9.44
N ALA A 40 11.38 -8.17 8.80
CA ALA A 40 10.77 -9.35 9.42
C ALA A 40 11.79 -10.16 10.24
N LYS A 41 12.93 -10.50 9.63
CA LYS A 41 14.02 -11.22 10.31
C LYS A 41 14.62 -10.44 11.49
N ALA A 42 14.74 -9.12 11.40
CA ALA A 42 15.36 -8.31 12.45
C ALA A 42 14.56 -8.27 13.75
N VAL A 43 13.25 -8.53 13.67
CA VAL A 43 12.33 -8.49 14.81
C VAL A 43 11.67 -9.83 15.11
N ASP A 44 12.18 -10.92 14.52
CA ASP A 44 11.64 -12.27 14.66
C ASP A 44 10.11 -12.32 14.41
N ALA A 45 9.71 -11.74 13.28
CA ALA A 45 8.34 -11.64 12.82
C ALA A 45 8.23 -12.11 11.37
N GLU A 46 6.99 -12.26 10.90
CA GLU A 46 6.68 -12.55 9.51
C GLU A 46 5.96 -11.37 8.86
N GLU A 47 6.23 -11.11 7.59
CA GLU A 47 5.42 -10.16 6.82
C GLU A 47 4.07 -10.80 6.48
N TYR A 48 2.98 -10.02 6.49
CA TYR A 48 1.67 -10.43 5.97
C TYR A 48 1.42 -9.82 4.57
N PRO A 49 1.74 -10.53 3.46
CA PRO A 49 1.78 -9.94 2.12
C PRO A 49 0.42 -9.55 1.56
N GLU A 50 -0.65 -10.22 1.99
CA GLU A 50 -2.02 -9.97 1.53
C GLU A 50 -2.55 -8.61 2.00
N ALA A 51 -2.07 -8.14 3.16
CA ALA A 51 -2.43 -6.83 3.71
C ALA A 51 -1.54 -5.70 3.18
N ARG A 52 -0.44 -6.01 2.48
CA ARG A 52 0.49 -5.02 1.94
C ARG A 52 -0.20 -4.14 0.90
N LYS A 53 0.05 -2.84 0.95
CA LYS A 53 -0.35 -1.87 -0.08
C LYS A 53 0.88 -1.18 -0.65
N ILE A 54 0.99 -1.17 -1.96
CA ILE A 54 2.05 -0.48 -2.69
C ILE A 54 1.40 0.59 -3.57
N VAL A 55 1.82 1.84 -3.41
CA VAL A 55 1.34 2.97 -4.21
C VAL A 55 2.52 3.69 -4.84
N PHE A 56 2.43 3.92 -6.14
CA PHE A 56 3.38 4.73 -6.89
C PHE A 56 2.93 6.20 -6.87
N ALA A 57 3.78 7.11 -6.42
CA ALA A 57 3.49 8.54 -6.35
C ALA A 57 4.78 9.35 -6.30
N ASP A 58 4.78 10.59 -6.81
CA ASP A 58 5.92 11.51 -6.67
C ASP A 58 5.97 12.08 -5.24
N MET A 59 6.88 11.56 -4.42
CA MET A 59 7.01 11.94 -3.01
C MET A 59 8.08 13.03 -2.83
N ASN A 60 9.06 13.14 -3.72
CA ASN A 60 10.15 14.11 -3.61
C ASN A 60 9.96 15.35 -4.50
N GLY A 61 8.98 15.38 -5.40
CA GLY A 61 8.68 16.48 -6.32
C GLY A 61 9.53 16.51 -7.60
N ASP A 62 10.21 15.43 -7.97
CA ASP A 62 11.05 15.35 -9.17
C ASP A 62 10.29 14.89 -10.42
N ARG A 63 8.96 14.76 -10.33
CA ARG A 63 8.06 14.29 -11.38
C ARG A 63 8.30 12.83 -11.80
N LYS A 64 8.96 12.03 -10.96
CA LYS A 64 9.07 10.57 -11.13
C LYS A 64 8.31 9.88 -10.00
N ASN A 65 7.70 8.75 -10.32
CA ASN A 65 7.04 7.95 -9.31
C ASN A 65 8.07 7.31 -8.37
N ASP A 66 7.93 7.63 -7.09
CA ASP A 66 8.50 6.93 -5.95
C ASP A 66 7.54 5.81 -5.50
N LEU A 67 7.89 5.09 -4.43
CA LEU A 67 7.05 4.07 -3.82
C LEU A 67 6.70 4.41 -2.38
N VAL A 68 5.44 4.18 -2.04
CA VAL A 68 4.96 4.13 -0.66
C VAL A 68 4.40 2.74 -0.40
N VAL A 69 4.91 2.10 0.64
CA VAL A 69 4.54 0.74 1.05
C VAL A 69 3.96 0.79 2.45
N LEU A 70 2.68 0.46 2.60
CA LEU A 70 2.11 0.08 3.90
C LEU A 70 2.24 -1.43 4.04
N TYR A 71 2.90 -1.89 5.08
CA TYR A 71 3.10 -3.31 5.35
C TYR A 71 2.85 -3.63 6.82
N THR A 72 2.57 -4.91 7.09
CA THR A 72 2.34 -5.44 8.43
C THR A 72 3.37 -6.52 8.71
N LEU A 73 4.00 -6.45 9.88
CA LEU A 73 4.73 -7.57 10.47
C LEU A 73 3.90 -8.16 11.60
N GLU A 74 3.82 -9.47 11.68
CA GLU A 74 3.04 -10.22 12.66
C GLU A 74 3.90 -11.29 13.35
N GLY A 75 3.45 -11.80 14.49
CA GLY A 75 4.14 -12.92 15.13
C GLY A 75 5.27 -12.52 16.08
N PHE A 76 5.39 -11.24 16.44
CA PHE A 76 6.44 -10.75 17.34
C PHE A 76 6.55 -11.63 18.60
N GLY A 77 7.69 -12.30 18.77
CA GLY A 77 7.96 -13.20 19.90
C GLY A 77 7.05 -14.42 19.96
N GLY A 78 6.53 -14.90 18.83
CA GLY A 78 5.61 -16.04 18.74
C GLY A 78 4.16 -15.75 19.17
N GLY A 79 3.83 -14.48 19.43
CA GLY A 79 2.48 -14.06 19.84
C GLY A 79 1.61 -13.58 18.68
N ASN A 80 0.39 -13.15 18.97
CA ASN A 80 -0.54 -12.56 17.99
C ASN A 80 -0.45 -11.03 17.90
N SER A 81 0.72 -10.47 18.25
CA SER A 81 1.02 -9.05 18.12
C SER A 81 1.45 -8.73 16.69
N TYR A 82 1.17 -7.50 16.27
CA TYR A 82 1.55 -6.99 14.95
C TYR A 82 1.82 -5.49 15.00
N GLY A 83 2.61 -5.05 14.02
CA GLY A 83 2.96 -3.66 13.78
C GLY A 83 2.73 -3.32 12.32
N GLN A 84 2.15 -2.14 12.06
CA GLN A 84 1.96 -1.62 10.72
C GLN A 84 2.90 -0.43 10.49
N SER A 85 3.64 -0.47 9.40
CA SER A 85 4.65 0.52 9.05
C SER A 85 4.43 1.06 7.65
N ILE A 86 4.80 2.33 7.45
CA ILE A 86 4.91 2.95 6.14
C ILE A 86 6.39 3.12 5.81
N ALA A 87 6.80 2.54 4.69
CA ALA A 87 8.09 2.79 4.07
C ALA A 87 7.93 3.62 2.80
N VAL A 88 8.79 4.63 2.62
CA VAL A 88 8.89 5.41 1.38
C VAL A 88 10.23 5.10 0.73
N PHE A 89 10.20 4.70 -0.54
CA PHE A 89 11.38 4.49 -1.35
C PHE A 89 11.43 5.51 -2.47
N LEU A 90 12.51 6.28 -2.55
CA LEU A 90 12.71 7.25 -3.62
C LEU A 90 13.32 6.58 -4.84
N ARG A 91 12.86 6.98 -6.03
CA ARG A 91 13.42 6.49 -7.28
C ARG A 91 14.78 7.13 -7.53
N LYS A 92 15.79 6.29 -7.74
CA LYS A 92 17.16 6.69 -8.12
C LYS A 92 17.57 5.91 -9.36
N GLY A 93 17.45 6.55 -10.53
CA GLY A 93 17.62 5.88 -11.82
C GLY A 93 16.56 4.78 -12.01
N ASN A 94 17.05 3.54 -12.15
CA ASN A 94 16.19 2.35 -12.35
C ASN A 94 15.93 1.56 -11.07
N ARG A 95 16.27 2.11 -9.89
CA ARG A 95 16.12 1.44 -8.60
C ARG A 95 15.33 2.27 -7.61
N TYR A 96 14.79 1.60 -6.61
CA TYR A 96 14.13 2.21 -5.47
C TYR A 96 15.02 2.14 -4.23
N VAL A 97 15.26 3.29 -3.59
CA VAL A 97 16.11 3.40 -2.40
C VAL A 97 15.26 3.82 -1.22
N LEU A 98 15.28 3.04 -0.14
CA LEU A 98 14.57 3.36 1.10
C LEU A 98 14.99 4.76 1.59
N SER A 99 14.02 5.64 1.81
CA SER A 99 14.23 6.96 2.39
C SER A 99 13.80 7.01 3.85
N VAL A 100 12.70 6.36 4.20
CA VAL A 100 12.19 6.33 5.58
C VAL A 100 11.33 5.10 5.76
N ASP A 101 11.41 4.51 6.94
CA ASP A 101 10.45 3.56 7.49
C ASP A 101 9.90 4.12 8.80
N LYS A 102 8.61 3.97 9.03
CA LYS A 102 7.96 4.46 10.24
C LYS A 102 6.80 3.56 10.63
N THR A 103 6.82 3.04 11.85
CA THR A 103 5.65 2.42 12.48
C THR A 103 4.55 3.45 12.67
N VAL A 104 3.38 3.16 12.13
CA VAL A 104 2.21 4.04 12.13
C VAL A 104 0.97 3.40 12.75
N GLY A 105 1.00 2.10 13.02
CA GLY A 105 -0.08 1.35 13.64
C GLY A 105 0.42 0.04 14.23
N GLY A 106 -0.50 -0.71 14.83
CA GLY A 106 -0.21 -1.97 15.49
C GLY A 106 -1.27 -2.32 16.52
N LYS A 107 -1.19 -3.57 16.99
CA LYS A 107 -2.12 -4.15 17.95
C LYS A 107 -2.28 -3.28 19.19
N LEU A 108 -3.53 -3.10 19.63
CA LEU A 108 -3.95 -2.28 20.79
C LEU A 108 -3.59 -0.78 20.71
N SER A 109 -3.02 -0.31 19.60
CA SER A 109 -2.78 1.11 19.35
C SER A 109 -3.80 1.63 18.33
N ARG A 110 -3.62 1.25 17.07
CA ARG A 110 -4.56 1.50 15.98
C ARG A 110 -4.23 0.63 14.77
N ASN A 111 -5.26 0.24 14.02
CA ASN A 111 -5.08 -0.23 12.66
C ASN A 111 -5.10 0.96 11.71
N VAL A 112 -4.36 0.85 10.62
CA VAL A 112 -4.31 1.83 9.55
C VAL A 112 -4.61 1.18 8.21
N GLU A 113 -5.29 1.91 7.34
CA GLU A 113 -5.54 1.54 5.95
C GLU A 113 -5.13 2.70 5.05
N LEU A 114 -4.25 2.46 4.07
CA LEU A 114 -3.84 3.48 3.10
C LEU A 114 -4.95 3.71 2.08
N LYS A 115 -5.53 4.92 2.09
CA LYS A 115 -6.65 5.26 1.19
C LYS A 115 -6.20 5.94 -0.09
N ARG A 116 -5.32 6.91 0.02
CA ARG A 116 -4.79 7.66 -1.13
C ARG A 116 -3.52 8.42 -0.81
N ILE A 117 -2.82 8.84 -1.85
CA ILE A 117 -1.72 9.80 -1.78
C ILE A 117 -2.10 11.02 -2.63
N SER A 118 -1.86 12.22 -2.12
CA SER A 118 -2.07 13.47 -2.87
C SER A 118 -0.96 14.45 -2.54
N GLY A 119 -0.22 14.86 -3.58
CA GLY A 119 1.08 15.49 -3.41
C GLY A 119 1.99 14.58 -2.57
N ARG A 120 2.62 15.15 -1.54
CA ARG A 120 3.49 14.42 -0.60
C ARG A 120 2.78 13.92 0.66
N THR A 121 1.45 13.87 0.63
CA THR A 121 0.62 13.50 1.80
C THR A 121 -0.03 12.14 1.59
N ILE A 122 0.18 11.25 2.55
CA ILE A 122 -0.41 9.91 2.62
C ILE A 122 -1.64 9.99 3.54
N TYR A 123 -2.81 9.62 3.04
CA TYR A 123 -4.07 9.66 3.78
C TYR A 123 -4.46 8.25 4.21
N LEU A 124 -4.74 8.10 5.50
CA LEU A 124 -5.07 6.83 6.14
C LEU A 124 -6.43 6.91 6.84
N ASP A 125 -7.21 5.84 6.73
CA ASP A 125 -8.28 5.58 7.70
C ASP A 125 -7.67 4.81 8.88
N THR A 126 -8.23 4.97 10.08
CA THR A 126 -7.75 4.31 11.30
C THR A 126 -8.86 3.63 12.08
N MET A 127 -8.56 2.51 12.73
CA MET A 127 -9.44 1.88 13.72
C MET A 127 -8.70 1.77 15.05
N ARG A 128 -9.26 2.28 16.14
CA ARG A 128 -8.69 2.22 17.49
C ARG A 128 -9.56 1.37 18.41
N TRP A 129 -8.93 0.82 19.44
CA TRP A 129 -9.64 0.10 20.49
C TRP A 129 -10.33 1.07 21.45
N SER A 130 -11.60 0.79 21.73
CA SER A 130 -12.33 1.32 22.88
C SER A 130 -11.98 0.51 24.14
N LYS A 131 -12.41 1.00 25.31
CA LYS A 131 -12.31 0.26 26.57
C LYS A 131 -13.19 -1.01 26.60
N ASP A 132 -14.20 -1.06 25.75
CA ASP A 132 -15.20 -2.14 25.69
C ASP A 132 -14.87 -3.14 24.55
N ASP A 133 -13.82 -2.87 23.76
CA ASP A 133 -13.41 -3.72 22.65
C ASP A 133 -12.57 -4.91 23.15
N GLY A 134 -12.86 -6.09 22.61
CA GLY A 134 -11.92 -7.20 22.67
C GLY A 134 -10.63 -6.85 21.90
N GLY A 135 -9.49 -7.36 22.35
CA GLY A 135 -8.18 -7.10 21.72
C GLY A 135 -8.09 -7.52 20.24
N CYS A 136 -9.03 -8.32 19.74
CA CYS A 136 -9.15 -8.70 18.33
C CYS A 136 -9.74 -7.61 17.43
N CYS A 137 -10.54 -6.70 17.99
CA CYS A 137 -11.65 -6.12 17.25
C CYS A 137 -11.83 -4.63 17.60
N PRO A 138 -10.95 -3.74 17.10
CA PRO A 138 -11.09 -2.30 17.32
C PRO A 138 -12.37 -1.78 16.66
N SER A 139 -13.03 -0.80 17.29
CA SER A 139 -14.32 -0.26 16.82
C SER A 139 -14.32 1.25 16.55
N ILE A 140 -13.37 2.02 17.11
CA ILE A 140 -13.34 3.48 16.98
C ILE A 140 -12.71 3.89 15.66
N LYS A 141 -13.56 4.36 14.73
CA LYS A 141 -13.13 4.90 13.44
C LYS A 141 -12.44 6.25 13.59
N GLY A 142 -11.44 6.50 12.76
CA GLY A 142 -10.72 7.76 12.67
C GLY A 142 -10.02 7.92 11.33
N LYS A 143 -9.30 9.03 11.19
CA LYS A 143 -8.47 9.33 10.03
C LYS A 143 -7.17 9.94 10.51
N THR A 144 -6.11 9.72 9.76
CA THR A 144 -4.85 10.44 9.95
C THR A 144 -4.17 10.65 8.61
N ARG A 145 -3.11 11.43 8.60
CA ARG A 145 -2.30 11.68 7.42
C ARG A 145 -0.84 11.90 7.79
N PHE A 146 0.03 11.47 6.90
CA PHE A 146 1.47 11.69 7.02
C PHE A 146 1.96 12.52 5.86
N VAL A 147 2.70 13.58 6.15
CA VAL A 147 3.41 14.37 5.15
C VAL A 147 4.85 13.89 5.08
N PHE A 148 5.28 13.55 3.87
CA PHE A 148 6.68 13.29 3.57
C PHE A 148 7.40 14.60 3.24
N SER A 149 8.44 14.91 4.02
CA SER A 149 9.29 16.08 3.80
C SER A 149 10.68 15.81 4.36
N ASN A 150 11.70 16.25 3.64
CA ASN A 150 13.11 16.14 4.06
C ASN A 150 13.51 14.71 4.47
N GLY A 151 13.02 13.70 3.74
CA GLY A 151 13.31 12.29 4.02
C GLY A 151 12.62 11.74 5.27
N ARG A 152 11.58 12.39 5.79
CA ARG A 152 10.88 11.98 7.03
C ARG A 152 9.37 12.00 6.83
N LEU A 153 8.69 11.13 7.58
CA LEU A 153 7.22 11.12 7.70
C LEU A 153 6.78 11.80 9.00
N ARG A 154 6.00 12.87 8.89
CA ARG A 154 5.38 13.58 10.01
C ARG A 154 3.87 13.43 9.96
N GLU A 155 3.27 13.01 11.07
CA GLU A 155 1.81 12.97 11.22
C GLU A 155 1.27 14.40 11.43
N VAL A 156 0.16 14.76 10.76
CA VAL A 156 -0.42 16.13 10.74
C VAL A 156 -1.94 16.17 10.64
#